data_AF-A0A814NHS3-F1
#
_entry.id   AF-A0A814NHS3-F1
#
_cell.length_a   1.000
_cell.length_b   1.000
_cell.length_c   1.000
_cell.angle_alpha   90.00
_cell.angle_beta   90.00
_cell.angle_gamma   90.00
#
_symmetry.space_group_name_H-M   'P 1'
#
loop_
_entity.id
_entity.type
_entity.pdbx_description
1 polymer ?
#
loop_
_entity_poly.entity_id
_entity_poly.type
_entity_poly.pdbx_seq_one_letter_code
_entity_poly.pdbx_strand_id
1 'polypeptide(L)'
;NETTELGFVYNIQRRNSTSPYKNLRVSFEFLDDYALRFKIVSPSIPEYEVPIHINKPNIKAKDPKYDVQIDQTSFNFKIIRKSTGTVLWDTSLGPIIFEELHKQISTKLPSKNVYGFGENRHESFRHDLNYQNWPIWGRDEAPENYQHGNLYANQPFYTCMEDDGKSHGVALVNSNALDYEFIPAPGLVYRAYGGILDFYVFLGPEPENVIQQFTEYFGRTFFPPYWALGFQISRYGYLDLDDMKQVLDRFNASEIPLDTQVADIDHFDRRQDFTIDEQKWKELPKYFDYLHSKGMKTVLLLDPALVINETNYWPYETGRQKDIYIKWPPGQSPDFAETGSDIMLGYCWPPAKVAYPDFMKKKTQDWWVESIVRHHTKLEFDGLWIDMNEPAVFGTNDERPFNWPVDSRPYWSLKCPDDKYEKVKAKSSYLYGNKTKISQKTLCMVGLQGETN
;
A
#
# COMPACT_ATOMS: atom_id res chain seq x y z
N ASN A 1 15.18 -1.08 33.03
CA ASN A 1 16.05 -1.26 31.85
C ASN A 1 16.48 -2.71 31.83
N GLU A 2 16.27 -3.38 30.72
CA GLU A 2 16.56 -4.80 30.57
C GLU A 2 17.50 -4.96 29.38
N THR A 3 18.58 -5.72 29.54
CA THR A 3 19.39 -6.15 28.39
C THR A 3 18.72 -7.36 27.77
N THR A 4 18.63 -7.40 26.44
CA THR A 4 18.10 -8.53 25.68
C THR A 4 19.23 -9.18 24.88
N GLU A 5 18.95 -10.34 24.27
CA GLU A 5 19.92 -11.02 23.40
C GLU A 5 20.39 -10.12 22.25
N LEU A 6 19.48 -9.31 21.69
CA LEU A 6 19.77 -8.44 20.54
C LEU A 6 20.07 -6.98 20.91
N GLY A 7 19.87 -6.56 22.16
CA GLY A 7 20.02 -5.15 22.52
C GLY A 7 19.50 -4.83 23.91
N PHE A 8 18.57 -3.88 24.01
CA PHE A 8 18.04 -3.44 25.30
C PHE A 8 16.63 -2.87 25.22
N VAL A 9 15.99 -2.78 26.38
CA VAL A 9 14.60 -2.34 26.55
C VAL A 9 14.49 -1.32 27.68
N TYR A 10 13.69 -0.29 27.42
CA TYR A 10 13.28 0.73 28.37
C TYR A 10 11.76 0.70 28.54
N ASN A 11 11.30 0.70 29.79
CA ASN A 11 9.90 0.93 30.12
C ASN A 11 9.76 2.39 30.52
N ILE A 12 8.88 3.11 29.83
CA ILE A 12 8.67 4.53 30.04
C ILE A 12 7.22 4.77 30.45
N GLN A 13 7.02 5.80 31.25
CA GLN A 13 5.70 6.17 31.74
C GLN A 13 5.44 7.66 31.48
N ARG A 14 4.31 7.94 30.84
CA ARG A 14 3.80 9.29 30.68
C ARG A 14 3.42 9.87 32.04
N ARG A 15 4.07 10.97 32.41
CA ARG A 15 3.82 11.65 33.70
C ARG A 15 2.38 12.19 33.74
N ASN A 16 1.74 12.06 34.91
CA ASN A 16 0.42 12.63 35.21
C ASN A 16 -0.68 12.28 34.18
N SER A 17 -0.63 11.07 33.59
CA SER A 17 -1.62 10.64 32.61
C SER A 17 -2.48 9.49 33.13
N THR A 18 -3.78 9.58 32.86
CA THR A 18 -4.76 8.50 33.05
C THR A 18 -4.99 7.70 31.77
N SER A 19 -4.32 8.04 30.66
CA SER A 19 -4.44 7.29 29.41
C SER A 19 -4.08 5.82 29.64
N PRO A 20 -4.82 4.88 29.02
CA PRO A 20 -4.47 3.47 29.10
C PRO A 20 -3.15 3.17 28.35
N TYR A 21 -2.66 4.09 27.51
CA TYR A 21 -1.35 4.07 26.84
C TYR A 21 -0.23 4.77 27.62
N LYS A 22 -0.45 5.08 28.92
CA LYS A 22 0.55 5.79 29.73
C LYS A 22 1.87 5.04 29.91
N ASN A 23 1.88 3.71 29.80
CA ASN A 23 3.10 2.91 29.89
C ASN A 23 3.49 2.45 28.49
N LEU A 24 4.74 2.64 28.10
CA LEU A 24 5.27 2.17 26.82
C LEU A 24 6.54 1.35 27.05
N ARG A 25 6.77 0.37 26.19
CA ARG A 25 8.00 -0.41 26.10
C ARG A 25 8.73 0.00 24.83
N VAL A 26 9.96 0.48 24.98
CA VAL A 26 10.84 0.88 23.88
C VAL A 26 12.00 -0.10 23.81
N SER A 27 12.07 -0.87 22.73
CA SER A 27 13.13 -1.84 22.48
C SER A 27 14.07 -1.36 21.39
N PHE A 28 15.36 -1.60 21.56
CA PHE A 28 16.39 -1.39 20.55
C PHE A 28 17.07 -2.73 20.27
N GLU A 29 17.09 -3.15 19.01
CA GLU A 29 17.70 -4.38 18.52
C GLU A 29 18.84 -4.01 17.57
N PHE A 30 20.05 -4.48 17.87
CA PHE A 30 21.27 -4.24 17.10
C PHE A 30 21.39 -5.39 16.10
N LEU A 31 20.75 -5.23 14.94
CA LEU A 31 20.50 -6.33 14.01
C LEU A 31 21.79 -6.77 13.32
N ASP A 32 22.50 -5.84 12.69
CA ASP A 32 23.82 -6.05 12.13
C ASP A 32 24.70 -4.81 12.33
N ASP A 33 25.91 -4.83 11.77
CA ASP A 33 26.88 -3.75 11.98
C ASP A 33 26.42 -2.40 11.40
N TYR A 34 25.45 -2.39 10.47
CA TYR A 34 24.90 -1.21 9.81
C TYR A 34 23.37 -1.07 9.91
N ALA A 35 22.67 -2.01 10.55
CA ALA A 35 21.22 -1.96 10.72
C ALA A 35 20.81 -2.06 12.20
N LEU A 36 19.93 -1.14 12.61
CA LEU A 36 19.31 -1.08 13.93
C LEU A 36 17.80 -1.14 13.75
N ARG A 37 17.09 -1.78 14.68
CA ARG A 37 15.65 -1.60 14.84
C ARG A 37 15.35 -0.96 16.18
N PHE A 38 14.40 -0.02 16.21
CA PHE A 38 13.78 0.40 17.46
C PHE A 38 12.26 0.32 17.35
N LYS A 39 11.62 -0.15 18.41
CA LYS A 39 10.17 -0.42 18.43
C LYS A 39 9.55 0.10 19.71
N ILE A 40 8.41 0.78 19.59
CA ILE A 40 7.63 1.35 20.70
C ILE A 40 6.25 0.71 20.69
N VAL A 41 5.88 0.09 21.81
CA VAL A 41 4.58 -0.58 22.00
C VAL A 41 3.97 -0.24 23.36
N SER A 42 2.66 -0.42 23.48
CA SER A 42 2.02 -0.54 24.78
C SER A 42 2.19 -1.97 25.30
N PRO A 43 2.77 -2.20 26.49
CA PRO A 43 2.87 -3.53 27.08
C PRO A 43 1.53 -4.04 27.63
N SER A 44 0.56 -3.14 27.82
CA SER A 44 -0.74 -3.46 28.43
C SER A 44 -1.85 -3.64 27.40
N ILE A 45 -1.66 -3.15 26.18
CA ILE A 45 -2.66 -3.18 25.12
C ILE A 45 -1.99 -3.76 23.88
N PRO A 46 -2.38 -4.99 23.47
CA PRO A 46 -1.98 -5.52 22.17
C PRO A 46 -2.46 -4.59 21.06
N GLU A 47 -1.54 -4.19 20.19
CA GLU A 47 -1.80 -3.30 19.05
C GLU A 47 -1.51 -4.06 17.76
N TYR A 48 -2.15 -3.62 16.67
CA TYR A 48 -1.90 -4.19 15.35
C TYR A 48 -0.42 -4.02 14.95
N GLU A 49 0.18 -5.11 14.47
CA GLU A 49 1.50 -5.13 13.85
C GLU A 49 1.36 -5.59 12.40
N VAL A 50 2.15 -4.99 11.50
CA VAL A 50 2.08 -5.31 10.08
C VAL A 50 2.51 -6.76 9.85
N PRO A 51 1.65 -7.63 9.29
CA PRO A 51 1.90 -9.07 9.19
C PRO A 51 2.74 -9.41 7.94
N ILE A 52 3.92 -8.80 7.81
CA ILE A 52 4.87 -9.08 6.72
C ILE A 52 6.07 -9.86 7.21
N HIS A 53 6.66 -10.65 6.32
CA HIS A 53 7.95 -11.28 6.59
C HIS A 53 9.07 -10.26 6.45
N ILE A 54 9.94 -10.18 7.45
CA ILE A 54 11.14 -9.34 7.45
C ILE A 54 12.33 -10.26 7.72
N ASN A 55 13.31 -10.25 6.81
CA ASN A 55 14.53 -11.06 6.87
C ASN A 55 15.51 -10.49 7.90
N LYS A 56 15.16 -10.52 9.18
CA LYS A 56 16.02 -10.02 10.25
C LYS A 56 17.03 -11.09 10.73
N PRO A 57 18.26 -10.71 11.09
CA PRO A 57 19.20 -11.61 11.73
C PRO A 57 18.74 -11.97 13.15
N ASN A 58 19.13 -13.16 13.61
CA ASN A 58 18.84 -13.67 14.96
C ASN A 58 20.03 -13.54 15.93
N ILE A 59 21.14 -12.94 15.46
CA ILE A 59 22.36 -12.77 16.25
C ILE A 59 22.63 -11.26 16.31
N LYS A 60 22.95 -10.78 17.51
CA LYS A 60 23.31 -9.37 17.73
C LYS A 60 24.53 -8.96 16.89
N ALA A 61 24.52 -7.72 16.40
CA ALA A 61 25.65 -7.08 15.74
C ALA A 61 26.96 -7.26 16.54
N LYS A 62 28.05 -7.59 15.84
CA LYS A 62 29.36 -7.85 16.46
C LYS A 62 30.15 -6.55 16.66
N ASP A 63 30.10 -5.67 15.67
CA ASP A 63 30.77 -4.37 15.68
C ASP A 63 29.84 -3.30 15.09
N PRO A 64 28.74 -2.96 15.81
CA PRO A 64 27.79 -1.96 15.35
C PRO A 64 28.49 -0.64 15.06
N LYS A 65 28.37 -0.13 13.83
CA LYS A 65 28.89 1.16 13.37
C LYS A 65 28.06 2.35 13.82
N TYR A 66 27.08 2.08 14.67
CA TYR A 66 26.22 3.05 15.33
C TYR A 66 26.30 2.92 16.85
N ASP A 67 25.90 3.99 17.51
CA ASP A 67 25.63 4.04 18.94
C ASP A 67 24.21 4.60 19.19
N VAL A 68 23.63 4.23 20.33
CA VAL A 68 22.31 4.71 20.76
C VAL A 68 22.45 5.37 22.13
N GLN A 69 22.28 6.69 22.18
CA GLN A 69 22.33 7.47 23.41
C GLN A 69 20.93 7.81 23.89
N ILE A 70 20.67 7.69 25.19
CA ILE A 70 19.33 7.87 25.77
C ILE A 70 19.42 8.81 26.97
N ASP A 71 18.64 9.89 26.94
CA ASP A 71 18.34 10.70 28.11
C ASP A 71 17.11 10.12 28.81
N GLN A 72 17.32 9.44 29.93
CA GLN A 72 16.24 8.80 30.69
C GLN A 72 15.32 9.80 31.41
N THR A 73 15.76 11.05 31.62
CA THR A 73 14.98 12.03 32.39
C THR A 73 13.78 12.51 31.58
N SER A 74 14.02 12.93 30.34
CA SER A 74 12.97 13.38 29.42
C SER A 74 12.52 12.28 28.44
N PHE A 75 13.22 11.14 28.43
CA PHE A 75 13.12 10.07 27.45
C PHE A 75 13.19 10.57 26.01
N ASN A 76 14.37 11.07 25.64
CA ASN A 76 14.78 11.22 24.25
C ASN A 76 15.94 10.28 23.94
N PHE A 77 16.11 9.92 22.68
CA PHE A 77 17.24 9.13 22.24
C PHE A 77 17.83 9.63 20.92
N LYS A 78 19.10 9.29 20.72
CA LYS A 78 19.89 9.62 19.54
C LYS A 78 20.50 8.36 18.95
N ILE A 79 20.42 8.20 17.64
CA ILE A 79 21.17 7.20 16.87
C ILE A 79 22.33 7.91 16.20
N ILE A 80 23.55 7.45 16.46
CA ILE A 80 24.78 8.16 16.11
C ILE A 80 25.67 7.27 15.27
N ARG A 81 26.15 7.78 14.13
CA ARG A 81 27.20 7.12 13.34
C ARG A 81 28.53 7.22 14.08
N LYS A 82 29.15 6.09 14.44
CA LYS A 82 30.40 6.08 15.23
C LYS A 82 31.59 6.68 14.49
N SER A 83 31.68 6.48 13.18
CA SER A 83 32.85 6.90 12.39
C SER A 83 32.99 8.41 12.27
N THR A 84 31.90 9.16 12.39
CA THR A 84 31.87 10.61 12.16
C THR A 84 31.34 11.39 13.37
N GLY A 85 30.58 10.74 14.25
CA GLY A 85 29.81 11.40 15.30
C GLY A 85 28.50 12.02 14.81
N THR A 86 28.11 11.84 13.54
CA THR A 86 26.86 12.36 12.98
C THR A 86 25.66 11.77 13.73
N VAL A 87 24.73 12.63 14.17
CA VAL A 87 23.47 12.19 14.77
C VAL A 87 22.45 11.97 13.65
N LEU A 88 22.13 10.70 13.37
CA LEU A 88 21.24 10.29 12.28
C LEU A 88 19.76 10.45 12.62
N TRP A 89 19.43 10.24 13.89
CA TRP A 89 18.08 10.35 14.41
C TRP A 89 18.13 10.93 15.81
N ASP A 90 17.37 11.99 16.09
CA ASP A 90 17.34 12.66 17.40
C ASP A 90 15.90 13.00 17.79
N THR A 91 15.34 12.26 18.75
CA THR A 91 13.95 12.45 19.16
C THR A 91 13.72 13.65 20.08
N SER A 92 14.75 14.45 20.38
CA SER A 92 14.62 15.64 21.24
C SER A 92 13.80 16.77 20.61
N LEU A 93 13.43 16.67 19.34
CA LEU A 93 12.64 17.68 18.64
C LEU A 93 11.21 17.82 19.18
N GLY A 94 10.62 16.73 19.67
CA GLY A 94 9.22 16.72 20.10
C GLY A 94 8.89 15.52 20.99
N PRO A 95 7.74 15.56 21.67
CA PRO A 95 7.32 14.45 22.53
C PRO A 95 6.93 13.23 21.70
N ILE A 96 7.11 12.05 22.28
CA ILE A 96 6.43 10.83 21.82
C ILE A 96 4.98 10.91 22.30
N ILE A 97 4.03 10.89 21.36
CA ILE A 97 2.60 10.72 21.66
C ILE A 97 2.22 9.31 21.25
N PHE A 98 1.51 8.60 22.13
CA PHE A 98 1.05 7.24 21.85
C PHE A 98 -0.35 7.07 22.45
N GLU A 99 -1.36 7.10 21.60
CA GLU A 99 -2.77 6.89 21.91
C GLU A 99 -3.36 5.95 20.84
N GLU A 100 -4.53 5.35 21.09
CA GLU A 100 -5.15 4.32 20.24
C GLU A 100 -5.14 4.64 18.72
N LEU A 101 -5.58 5.83 18.33
CA LEU A 101 -5.64 6.26 16.93
C LEU A 101 -4.72 7.47 16.66
N HIS A 102 -3.71 7.68 17.49
CA HIS A 102 -2.75 8.76 17.28
C HIS A 102 -1.39 8.46 17.91
N LYS A 103 -0.41 8.15 17.06
CA LYS A 103 0.98 7.96 17.42
C LYS A 103 1.80 9.07 16.75
N GLN A 104 2.64 9.75 17.52
CA GLN A 104 3.52 10.78 16.99
C GLN A 104 4.95 10.58 17.51
N ILE A 105 5.91 10.68 16.61
CA ILE A 105 7.33 10.76 16.94
C ILE A 105 8.00 11.74 15.98
N SER A 106 8.97 12.50 16.49
CA SER A 106 9.71 13.48 15.71
C SER A 106 11.19 13.20 15.77
N THR A 107 11.92 13.63 14.76
CA THR A 107 13.38 13.51 14.71
C THR A 107 14.01 14.78 14.12
N LYS A 108 15.17 15.19 14.63
CA LYS A 108 16.06 16.08 13.88
C LYS A 108 16.86 15.26 12.89
N LEU A 109 16.98 15.77 11.68
CA LEU A 109 17.74 15.17 10.59
C LEU A 109 19.16 15.74 10.57
N PRO A 110 20.16 14.96 10.14
CA PRO A 110 21.54 15.44 10.09
C PRO A 110 21.80 16.45 8.96
N SER A 111 20.95 16.49 7.92
CA SER A 111 21.10 17.38 6.78
C SER A 111 19.75 17.73 6.15
N LYS A 112 19.77 18.56 5.09
CA LYS A 112 18.60 18.91 4.29
C LYS A 112 18.39 18.00 3.06
N ASN A 113 19.24 17.01 2.85
CA ASN A 113 19.23 16.18 1.65
C ASN A 113 18.44 14.90 1.90
N VAL A 114 17.11 15.02 1.91
CA VAL A 114 16.17 13.91 2.17
C VAL A 114 15.47 13.50 0.89
N TYR A 115 15.29 12.19 0.69
CA TYR A 115 14.70 11.56 -0.50
C TYR A 115 13.82 10.38 -0.11
N GLY A 116 12.88 9.98 -0.97
CA GLY A 116 11.98 8.84 -0.74
C GLY A 116 10.61 9.28 -0.21
N PHE A 117 9.99 8.46 0.62
CA PHE A 117 8.56 8.42 0.92
C PHE A 117 7.69 8.13 -0.31
N GLY A 118 6.43 7.79 -0.07
CA GLY A 118 5.45 7.67 -1.13
C GLY A 118 4.18 6.90 -0.71
N GLU A 119 3.24 6.74 -1.63
CA GLU A 119 3.27 7.32 -2.97
C GLU A 119 2.61 8.70 -3.01
N ASN A 120 3.37 9.70 -3.44
CA ASN A 120 2.92 11.08 -3.63
C ASN A 120 3.61 11.65 -4.86
N ARG A 121 2.99 12.64 -5.51
CA ARG A 121 3.67 13.47 -6.50
C ARG A 121 4.51 14.55 -5.81
N HIS A 122 5.79 14.27 -5.59
CA HIS A 122 6.74 15.26 -5.08
C HIS A 122 7.14 16.27 -6.18
N GLU A 123 7.42 17.52 -5.80
CA GLU A 123 7.82 18.57 -6.74
C GLU A 123 9.25 18.39 -7.26
N SER A 124 10.11 17.76 -6.46
CA SER A 124 11.47 17.40 -6.85
C SER A 124 11.92 16.18 -6.06
N PHE A 125 12.99 15.51 -6.52
CA PHE A 125 13.49 14.30 -5.85
C PHE A 125 14.00 14.58 -4.43
N ARG A 126 14.69 15.71 -4.22
CA ARG A 126 15.06 16.17 -2.88
C ARG A 126 13.88 16.90 -2.26
N HIS A 127 13.49 16.51 -1.05
CA HIS A 127 12.37 17.14 -0.36
C HIS A 127 12.61 18.63 -0.03
N ASP A 128 11.54 19.43 -0.15
CA ASP A 128 11.45 20.72 0.53
C ASP A 128 11.08 20.49 2.00
N LEU A 129 11.91 20.99 2.90
CA LEU A 129 11.71 20.81 4.35
C LEU A 129 10.85 21.91 4.98
N ASN A 130 10.30 22.83 4.20
CA ASN A 130 9.56 23.97 4.71
C ASN A 130 8.09 23.66 5.04
N TYR A 131 7.84 22.99 6.17
CA TYR A 131 6.51 22.72 6.70
C TYR A 131 5.59 21.95 5.73
N GLN A 132 6.20 21.12 4.87
CA GLN A 132 5.47 20.28 3.94
C GLN A 132 4.96 19.03 4.66
N ASN A 133 3.64 18.88 4.69
CA ASN A 133 2.94 17.73 5.26
C ASN A 133 2.42 16.85 4.12
N TRP A 134 2.59 15.55 4.23
CA TRP A 134 2.28 14.57 3.19
C TRP A 134 1.59 13.34 3.80
N PRO A 135 0.48 12.88 3.20
CA PRO A 135 -0.20 11.67 3.62
C PRO A 135 0.38 10.40 2.97
N ILE A 136 0.21 9.27 3.63
CA ILE A 136 0.53 7.91 3.18
C ILE A 136 -0.69 7.05 3.49
N TRP A 137 -1.49 6.79 2.45
CA TRP A 137 -2.66 5.93 2.49
C TRP A 137 -3.06 5.55 1.06
N GLY A 138 -3.08 4.25 0.73
CA GLY A 138 -3.43 3.78 -0.61
C GLY A 138 -4.76 4.36 -1.11
N ARG A 139 -4.74 5.00 -2.27
CA ARG A 139 -5.86 5.71 -2.87
C ARG A 139 -5.74 5.72 -4.40
N ASP A 140 -6.76 5.20 -5.07
CA ASP A 140 -7.02 5.50 -6.48
C ASP A 140 -7.22 7.01 -6.58
N GLU A 141 -6.22 7.73 -7.10
CA GLU A 141 -6.30 9.15 -7.41
C GLU A 141 -5.31 9.52 -8.51
N ALA A 142 -5.69 10.46 -9.38
CA ALA A 142 -4.78 10.92 -10.43
C ALA A 142 -3.70 11.87 -9.82
N PRO A 143 -2.43 11.77 -10.21
CA PRO A 143 -1.36 12.57 -9.62
C PRO A 143 -1.50 14.07 -9.88
N GLU A 144 -2.31 14.47 -10.87
CA GLU A 144 -2.58 15.89 -11.16
C GLU A 144 -3.65 16.52 -10.27
N ASN A 145 -4.52 15.73 -9.65
CA ASN A 145 -5.73 16.26 -9.02
C ASN A 145 -5.46 16.91 -7.65
N TYR A 146 -4.46 16.43 -6.91
CA TYR A 146 -4.17 16.93 -5.56
C TYR A 146 -2.69 17.09 -5.30
N GLN A 147 -2.26 18.34 -5.15
CA GLN A 147 -0.93 18.66 -4.65
C GLN A 147 -0.80 18.14 -3.21
N HIS A 148 0.25 17.37 -2.95
CA HIS A 148 0.51 16.75 -1.64
C HIS A 148 -0.60 15.79 -1.17
N GLY A 149 -1.29 15.13 -2.12
CA GLY A 149 -2.22 14.03 -1.86
C GLY A 149 -1.53 12.67 -1.83
N ASN A 150 -2.20 11.70 -1.21
CA ASN A 150 -1.83 10.29 -1.23
C ASN A 150 -2.34 9.63 -2.53
N LEU A 151 -1.52 8.74 -3.08
CA LEU A 151 -1.80 7.99 -4.30
C LEU A 151 -1.86 6.49 -3.96
N TYR A 152 -1.39 5.63 -4.86
CA TYR A 152 -1.70 4.20 -4.91
C TYR A 152 -1.06 3.40 -3.77
N ALA A 153 0.22 3.67 -3.44
CA ALA A 153 0.99 2.85 -2.50
C ALA A 153 1.30 3.50 -1.14
N ASN A 154 1.64 2.66 -0.16
CA ASN A 154 2.10 3.06 1.17
C ASN A 154 3.61 2.79 1.32
N GLN A 155 4.45 3.83 1.24
CA GLN A 155 5.92 3.74 1.27
C GLN A 155 6.53 4.65 2.36
N PRO A 156 6.48 4.27 3.65
CA PRO A 156 7.03 5.04 4.76
C PRO A 156 8.56 4.81 4.94
N PHE A 157 9.33 4.96 3.85
CA PHE A 157 10.79 4.81 3.83
C PHE A 157 11.46 6.03 3.22
N TYR A 158 12.48 6.58 3.88
CA TYR A 158 13.29 7.67 3.33
C TYR A 158 14.78 7.39 3.42
N THR A 159 15.55 8.10 2.62
CA THR A 159 17.01 8.20 2.72
C THR A 159 17.45 9.63 2.97
N CYS A 160 18.57 9.80 3.65
CA CYS A 160 19.15 11.10 3.91
C CYS A 160 20.66 11.05 3.71
N MET A 161 21.16 11.94 2.86
CA MET A 161 22.59 12.12 2.60
C MET A 161 23.15 13.14 3.60
N GLU A 162 24.01 12.67 4.49
CA GLU A 162 24.73 13.45 5.49
C GLU A 162 25.66 14.48 4.83
N ASP A 163 26.09 15.49 5.59
CA ASP A 163 26.91 16.59 5.08
C ASP A 163 28.29 16.14 4.55
N ASP A 164 28.78 14.98 4.99
CA ASP A 164 30.05 14.39 4.53
C ASP A 164 29.88 13.41 3.35
N GLY A 165 28.67 13.34 2.78
CA GLY A 165 28.32 12.46 1.66
C GLY A 165 27.96 11.03 2.06
N LYS A 166 28.05 10.66 3.35
CA LYS A 166 27.52 9.37 3.80
C LYS A 166 26.00 9.36 3.80
N SER A 167 25.38 8.19 3.77
CA SER A 167 23.93 8.07 3.73
C SER A 167 23.39 7.17 4.84
N HIS A 168 22.14 7.41 5.20
CA HIS A 168 21.34 6.47 5.95
C HIS A 168 19.93 6.44 5.40
N GLY A 169 19.16 5.41 5.77
CA GLY A 169 17.75 5.31 5.44
C GLY A 169 16.95 4.76 6.60
N VAL A 170 15.68 5.14 6.67
CA VAL A 170 14.78 4.71 7.75
C VAL A 170 13.43 4.31 7.21
N ALA A 171 13.01 3.10 7.57
CA ALA A 171 11.70 2.55 7.30
C ALA A 171 10.86 2.53 8.58
N LEU A 172 9.60 2.95 8.49
CA LEU A 172 8.58 2.71 9.52
C LEU A 172 7.65 1.57 9.07
N VAL A 173 7.68 0.45 9.77
CA VAL A 173 6.78 -0.68 9.54
C VAL A 173 5.44 -0.40 10.23
N ASN A 174 4.60 0.37 9.56
CA ASN A 174 3.22 0.66 9.95
C ASN A 174 2.38 0.85 8.67
N SER A 175 1.25 0.13 8.57
CA SER A 175 0.34 0.15 7.41
C SER A 175 -1.00 0.85 7.71
N ASN A 176 -1.13 1.52 8.85
CA ASN A 176 -2.26 2.41 9.11
C ASN A 176 -2.09 3.68 8.27
N ALA A 177 -3.17 4.46 8.12
CA ALA A 177 -3.07 5.83 7.63
C ALA A 177 -1.97 6.58 8.40
N LEU A 178 -1.11 7.29 7.67
CA LEU A 178 0.10 7.91 8.20
C LEU A 178 0.33 9.25 7.53
N ASP A 179 0.67 10.29 8.29
CA ASP A 179 1.15 11.55 7.74
C ASP A 179 2.63 11.76 8.15
N TYR A 180 3.43 12.33 7.24
CA TYR A 180 4.78 12.82 7.53
C TYR A 180 4.90 14.31 7.25
N GLU A 181 5.61 15.03 8.12
CA GLU A 181 5.76 16.49 8.00
C GLU A 181 7.21 16.89 8.20
N PHE A 182 7.74 17.65 7.25
CA PHE A 182 9.09 18.21 7.36
C PHE A 182 9.10 19.56 8.09
N ILE A 183 10.20 19.84 8.79
CA ILE A 183 10.44 21.08 9.52
C ILE A 183 11.75 21.69 9.02
N PRO A 184 11.84 23.03 8.79
CA PRO A 184 13.03 23.66 8.20
C PRO A 184 14.34 23.46 8.99
N ALA A 185 14.24 23.22 10.30
CA ALA A 185 15.36 23.11 11.22
C ALA A 185 15.86 21.66 11.32
N PRO A 186 16.43 21.17 10.21
CA PRO A 186 15.86 20.07 9.42
C PRO A 186 15.30 18.97 10.34
N GLY A 187 14.00 18.78 10.28
CA GLY A 187 13.29 17.82 11.14
C GLY A 187 12.17 17.13 10.40
N LEU A 188 11.68 16.06 11.00
CA LEU A 188 10.63 15.21 10.46
C LEU A 188 9.71 14.77 11.60
N VAL A 189 8.41 14.79 11.35
CA VAL A 189 7.37 14.33 12.27
C VAL A 189 6.55 13.25 11.59
N TYR A 190 6.44 12.09 12.21
CA TYR A 190 5.51 11.03 11.82
C TYR A 190 4.24 11.12 12.65
N ARG A 191 3.08 10.94 12.03
CA ARG A 191 1.77 10.79 12.69
C ARG A 191 1.06 9.57 12.14
N ALA A 192 1.06 8.46 12.88
CA ALA A 192 0.35 7.24 12.49
C ALA A 192 -0.99 7.15 13.23
N TYR A 193 -2.04 6.74 12.52
CA TYR A 193 -3.40 6.68 13.06
C TYR A 193 -3.81 5.28 13.53
N GLY A 194 -2.83 4.49 14.01
CA GLY A 194 -3.03 3.16 14.58
C GLY A 194 -1.73 2.35 14.68
N GLY A 195 -1.83 1.11 15.14
CA GLY A 195 -0.74 0.15 15.20
C GLY A 195 0.39 0.49 16.18
N ILE A 196 1.61 0.12 15.84
CA ILE A 196 2.82 0.38 16.64
C ILE A 196 3.80 1.30 15.90
N LEU A 197 4.84 1.75 16.59
CA LEU A 197 5.97 2.45 15.95
C LEU A 197 7.14 1.47 15.87
N ASP A 198 7.38 0.88 14.70
CA ASP A 198 8.44 -0.10 14.45
C ASP A 198 9.39 0.39 13.36
N PHE A 199 10.56 0.89 13.75
CA PHE A 199 11.50 1.56 12.86
C PHE A 199 12.74 0.70 12.61
N TYR A 200 13.20 0.71 11.36
CA TYR A 200 14.48 0.12 10.93
C TYR A 200 15.36 1.23 10.36
N VAL A 201 16.60 1.30 10.82
CA VAL A 201 17.59 2.31 10.44
C VAL A 201 18.78 1.62 9.80
N PHE A 202 19.11 2.04 8.58
CA PHE A 202 20.16 1.47 7.71
C PHE A 202 21.25 2.51 7.50
N LEU A 203 22.51 2.16 7.79
CA LEU A 203 23.64 3.10 7.86
C LEU A 203 24.66 2.95 6.72
N GLY A 204 24.34 2.20 5.67
CA GLY A 204 25.24 1.96 4.53
C GLY A 204 25.89 3.26 4.07
N PRO A 205 27.23 3.37 4.04
CA PRO A 205 27.84 4.69 3.92
C PRO A 205 27.49 5.33 2.58
N GLU A 206 27.27 4.59 1.51
CA GLU A 206 26.80 5.12 0.23
C GLU A 206 25.28 4.95 0.08
N PRO A 207 24.58 5.82 -0.69
CA PRO A 207 23.15 5.67 -0.98
C PRO A 207 22.78 4.25 -1.42
N GLU A 208 23.64 3.63 -2.23
CA GLU A 208 23.38 2.30 -2.80
C GLU A 208 23.46 1.20 -1.74
N ASN A 209 24.33 1.37 -0.73
CA ASN A 209 24.40 0.46 0.39
C ASN A 209 23.14 0.54 1.25
N VAL A 210 22.56 1.74 1.42
CA VAL A 210 21.30 1.93 2.16
C VAL A 210 20.17 1.14 1.48
N ILE A 211 20.05 1.23 0.15
CA ILE A 211 19.03 0.49 -0.60
C ILE A 211 19.29 -1.02 -0.58
N GLN A 212 20.55 -1.46 -0.67
CA GLN A 212 20.91 -2.87 -0.53
C GLN A 212 20.50 -3.42 0.84
N GLN A 213 20.75 -2.68 1.93
CA GLN A 213 20.35 -3.06 3.28
C GLN A 213 18.83 -3.09 3.43
N PHE A 214 18.12 -2.06 2.97
CA PHE A 214 16.66 -2.05 2.99
C PHE A 214 16.06 -3.27 2.27
N THR A 215 16.49 -3.54 1.04
CA THR A 215 16.00 -4.67 0.25
C THR A 215 16.46 -6.04 0.78
N GLU A 216 17.55 -6.13 1.53
CA GLU A 216 17.92 -7.37 2.21
C GLU A 216 16.90 -7.76 3.28
N TYR A 217 16.40 -6.78 4.04
CA TYR A 217 15.41 -6.98 5.11
C TYR A 217 13.99 -7.15 4.57
N PHE A 218 13.56 -6.32 3.63
CA PHE A 218 12.17 -6.27 3.16
C PHE A 218 11.91 -7.07 1.87
N GLY A 219 12.96 -7.60 1.24
CA GLY A 219 12.87 -8.37 0.00
C GLY A 219 13.56 -7.66 -1.16
N ARG A 220 14.31 -8.44 -1.95
CA ARG A 220 14.93 -7.94 -3.18
C ARG A 220 13.89 -7.85 -4.28
N THR A 221 14.06 -6.89 -5.18
CA THR A 221 13.25 -6.79 -6.40
C THR A 221 13.30 -8.10 -7.16
N PHE A 222 12.15 -8.55 -7.67
CA PHE A 222 12.09 -9.74 -8.50
C PHE A 222 12.92 -9.56 -9.78
N PHE A 223 13.43 -10.67 -10.33
CA PHE A 223 14.15 -10.65 -11.59
C PHE A 223 13.14 -10.69 -12.75
N PRO A 224 12.96 -9.62 -13.55
CA PRO A 224 11.96 -9.61 -14.60
C PRO A 224 12.36 -10.52 -15.77
N PRO A 225 11.39 -11.12 -16.48
CA PRO A 225 11.69 -11.83 -17.71
C PRO A 225 12.22 -10.85 -18.76
N TYR A 226 13.16 -11.29 -19.60
CA TYR A 226 13.87 -10.41 -20.54
C TYR A 226 12.94 -9.58 -21.44
N TRP A 227 11.83 -10.18 -21.90
CA TRP A 227 10.85 -9.52 -22.76
C TRP A 227 10.17 -8.31 -22.11
N ALA A 228 10.08 -8.26 -20.77
CA ALA A 228 9.44 -7.15 -20.06
C ALA A 228 10.27 -5.86 -20.11
N LEU A 229 11.54 -5.94 -20.53
CA LEU A 229 12.40 -4.78 -20.79
C LEU A 229 12.12 -4.14 -22.16
N GLY A 230 11.40 -4.84 -23.03
CA GLY A 230 10.98 -4.36 -24.34
C GLY A 230 9.84 -3.34 -24.27
N PHE A 231 9.59 -2.65 -25.37
CA PHE A 231 8.51 -1.67 -25.44
C PHE A 231 7.14 -2.36 -25.34
N GLN A 232 6.19 -1.73 -24.63
CA GLN A 232 4.84 -2.25 -24.43
C GLN A 232 3.82 -1.21 -24.90
N ILE A 233 2.76 -1.65 -25.58
CA ILE A 233 1.66 -0.78 -26.01
C ILE A 233 0.39 -1.15 -25.27
N SER A 234 -0.25 -0.14 -24.66
CA SER A 234 -1.48 -0.26 -23.92
C SER A 234 -2.36 0.97 -24.18
N ARG A 235 -3.65 0.82 -23.93
CA ARG A 235 -4.59 1.92 -23.71
C ARG A 235 -5.88 1.39 -23.11
N TYR A 236 -6.52 2.22 -22.31
CA TYR A 236 -7.94 2.12 -22.05
C TYR A 236 -8.71 2.64 -23.28
N GLY A 237 -9.80 1.95 -23.63
CA GLY A 237 -10.71 2.31 -24.71
C GLY A 237 -10.28 1.81 -26.08
N TYR A 238 -9.73 0.61 -26.19
CA TYR A 238 -9.74 -0.09 -27.49
C TYR A 238 -11.20 -0.38 -27.87
N LEU A 239 -11.61 -0.04 -29.09
CA LEU A 239 -13.03 -0.12 -29.46
C LEU A 239 -13.52 -1.56 -29.64
N ASP A 240 -12.67 -2.39 -30.24
CA ASP A 240 -12.81 -3.82 -30.52
C ASP A 240 -11.42 -4.40 -30.91
N LEU A 241 -11.40 -5.70 -31.25
CA LEU A 241 -10.18 -6.39 -31.65
C LEU A 241 -9.54 -5.82 -32.94
N ASP A 242 -10.33 -5.28 -33.87
CA ASP A 242 -9.80 -4.76 -35.13
C ASP A 242 -9.12 -3.40 -34.94
N ASP A 243 -9.60 -2.57 -34.00
CA ASP A 243 -8.90 -1.37 -33.55
C ASP A 243 -7.53 -1.71 -32.93
N MET A 244 -7.47 -2.74 -32.07
CA MET A 244 -6.20 -3.23 -31.50
C MET A 244 -5.22 -3.71 -32.58
N LYS A 245 -5.69 -4.49 -33.56
CA LYS A 245 -4.87 -4.93 -34.71
C LYS A 245 -4.34 -3.74 -35.52
N GLN A 246 -5.19 -2.77 -35.82
CA GLN A 246 -4.79 -1.57 -36.56
C GLN A 246 -3.73 -0.75 -35.83
N VAL A 247 -3.77 -0.70 -34.49
CA VAL A 247 -2.68 -0.10 -33.70
C VAL A 247 -1.37 -0.84 -33.97
N LEU A 248 -1.36 -2.17 -33.85
CA LEU A 248 -0.16 -2.97 -34.09
C LEU A 248 0.35 -2.87 -35.55
N ASP A 249 -0.55 -2.86 -36.53
CA ASP A 249 -0.19 -2.72 -37.94
C ASP A 249 0.55 -1.41 -38.23
N ARG A 250 0.19 -0.33 -37.53
CA ARG A 250 0.92 0.96 -37.65
C ARG A 250 2.32 0.90 -37.05
N PHE A 251 2.52 0.18 -35.94
CA PHE A 251 3.85 -0.07 -35.38
C PHE A 251 4.71 -0.87 -36.36
N ASN A 252 4.15 -1.95 -36.91
CA ASN A 252 4.83 -2.78 -37.91
C ASN A 252 5.18 -1.99 -39.18
N ALA A 253 4.24 -1.22 -39.73
CA ALA A 253 4.48 -0.39 -40.91
C ALA A 253 5.50 0.73 -40.67
N SER A 254 5.69 1.14 -39.41
CA SER A 254 6.67 2.15 -39.01
C SER A 254 8.00 1.54 -38.54
N GLU A 255 8.13 0.21 -38.59
CA GLU A 255 9.31 -0.54 -38.11
C GLU A 255 9.70 -0.21 -36.66
N ILE A 256 8.71 0.10 -35.80
CA ILE A 256 8.95 0.39 -34.38
C ILE A 256 8.96 -0.94 -33.61
N PRO A 257 10.06 -1.30 -32.92
CA PRO A 257 10.11 -2.51 -32.12
C PRO A 257 9.08 -2.49 -30.98
N LEU A 258 8.35 -3.59 -30.85
CA LEU A 258 7.33 -3.78 -29.83
C LEU A 258 7.35 -5.24 -29.37
N ASP A 259 7.54 -5.46 -28.08
CA ASP A 259 7.61 -6.80 -27.50
C ASP A 259 6.25 -7.22 -26.94
N THR A 260 5.46 -6.27 -26.41
CA THR A 260 4.26 -6.58 -25.63
C THR A 260 3.02 -5.80 -26.07
N GLN A 261 1.93 -6.52 -26.35
CA GLN A 261 0.59 -5.95 -26.43
C GLN A 261 -0.11 -6.11 -25.09
N VAL A 262 -0.65 -5.02 -24.54
CA VAL A 262 -1.43 -5.04 -23.29
C VAL A 262 -2.92 -4.94 -23.62
N ALA A 263 -3.75 -5.73 -22.96
CA ALA A 263 -5.20 -5.70 -23.04
C ALA A 263 -5.80 -5.18 -21.72
N ASP A 264 -6.45 -4.03 -21.80
CA ASP A 264 -7.19 -3.35 -20.72
C ASP A 264 -8.62 -3.93 -20.58
N ILE A 265 -9.45 -3.45 -19.64
CA ILE A 265 -10.81 -3.96 -19.31
C ILE A 265 -11.80 -4.03 -20.48
N ASP A 266 -11.51 -3.38 -21.62
CA ASP A 266 -12.43 -3.31 -22.77
C ASP A 266 -12.75 -4.66 -23.40
N HIS A 267 -11.87 -5.65 -23.22
CA HIS A 267 -12.04 -6.99 -23.76
C HIS A 267 -12.89 -7.92 -22.89
N PHE A 268 -13.14 -7.55 -21.63
CA PHE A 268 -14.04 -8.28 -20.74
C PHE A 268 -15.51 -8.11 -21.16
N ASP A 269 -16.33 -9.15 -20.98
CA ASP A 269 -17.78 -9.01 -21.07
C ASP A 269 -18.26 -8.07 -19.95
N ARG A 270 -18.67 -6.85 -20.34
CA ARG A 270 -19.13 -5.80 -19.43
C ARG A 270 -18.19 -5.57 -18.24
N ARG A 271 -16.87 -5.60 -18.49
CA ARG A 271 -15.81 -5.32 -17.49
C ARG A 271 -15.77 -6.34 -16.34
N GLN A 272 -16.21 -7.57 -16.58
CA GLN A 272 -16.17 -8.66 -15.59
C GLN A 272 -14.86 -9.44 -15.73
N ASP A 273 -14.07 -9.51 -14.65
CA ASP A 273 -12.83 -10.30 -14.66
C ASP A 273 -13.06 -11.74 -15.11
N PHE A 274 -12.02 -12.32 -15.72
CA PHE A 274 -12.02 -13.70 -16.22
C PHE A 274 -13.05 -14.02 -17.32
N THR A 275 -13.56 -13.01 -18.03
CA THR A 275 -14.46 -13.15 -19.19
C THR A 275 -13.84 -12.59 -20.48
N ILE A 276 -14.44 -12.89 -21.62
CA ILE A 276 -14.11 -12.28 -22.92
C ILE A 276 -15.44 -11.86 -23.55
N ASP A 277 -15.54 -10.64 -24.06
CA ASP A 277 -16.71 -10.18 -24.80
C ASP A 277 -16.79 -10.90 -26.16
N GLU A 278 -17.76 -11.81 -26.28
CA GLU A 278 -18.01 -12.64 -27.46
C GLU A 278 -18.55 -11.87 -28.68
N GLN A 279 -18.89 -10.58 -28.54
CA GLN A 279 -19.33 -9.74 -29.65
C GLN A 279 -18.17 -9.02 -30.32
N LYS A 280 -17.28 -8.41 -29.52
CA LYS A 280 -16.19 -7.56 -30.03
C LYS A 280 -14.81 -8.21 -29.98
N TRP A 281 -14.64 -9.22 -29.13
CA TRP A 281 -13.34 -9.80 -28.76
C TRP A 281 -13.28 -11.32 -28.88
N LYS A 282 -14.28 -11.94 -29.52
CA LYS A 282 -14.37 -13.40 -29.72
C LYS A 282 -13.10 -14.04 -30.30
N GLU A 283 -12.41 -13.33 -31.21
CA GLU A 283 -11.21 -13.83 -31.89
C GLU A 283 -9.91 -13.43 -31.17
N LEU A 284 -10.00 -12.83 -29.98
CA LEU A 284 -8.85 -12.42 -29.18
C LEU A 284 -7.91 -13.60 -28.85
N PRO A 285 -8.39 -14.81 -28.48
CA PRO A 285 -7.51 -15.96 -28.27
C PRO A 285 -6.65 -16.29 -29.50
N LYS A 286 -7.25 -16.34 -30.69
CA LYS A 286 -6.51 -16.61 -31.93
C LYS A 286 -5.55 -15.47 -32.28
N TYR A 287 -5.89 -14.25 -31.89
CA TYR A 287 -4.98 -13.13 -32.08
C TYR A 287 -3.77 -13.21 -31.14
N PHE A 288 -3.94 -13.64 -29.89
CA PHE A 288 -2.82 -13.89 -28.98
C PHE A 288 -1.90 -14.99 -29.53
N ASP A 289 -2.47 -16.11 -30.02
CA ASP A 289 -1.70 -17.15 -30.72
C ASP A 289 -0.87 -16.57 -31.88
N TYR A 290 -1.47 -15.66 -32.65
CA TYR A 290 -0.78 -14.97 -33.75
C TYR A 290 0.37 -14.10 -33.22
N LEU A 291 0.17 -13.33 -32.16
CA LEU A 291 1.23 -12.50 -31.55
C LEU A 291 2.38 -13.36 -31.03
N HIS A 292 2.08 -14.48 -30.36
CA HIS A 292 3.10 -15.43 -29.92
C HIS A 292 3.87 -16.04 -31.08
N SER A 293 3.20 -16.35 -32.21
CA SER A 293 3.87 -16.83 -33.43
C SER A 293 4.87 -15.81 -34.03
N LYS A 294 4.73 -14.53 -33.67
CA LYS A 294 5.65 -13.44 -34.02
C LYS A 294 6.70 -13.17 -32.95
N GLY A 295 6.73 -13.95 -31.87
CA GLY A 295 7.65 -13.78 -30.74
C GLY A 295 7.20 -12.73 -29.72
N MET A 296 6.09 -12.04 -29.95
CA MET A 296 5.54 -11.05 -29.03
C MET A 296 5.00 -11.71 -27.76
N LYS A 297 4.66 -10.88 -26.78
CA LYS A 297 4.07 -11.23 -25.49
C LYS A 297 2.79 -10.45 -25.28
N THR A 298 1.93 -10.98 -24.42
CA THR A 298 0.64 -10.36 -24.11
C THR A 298 0.48 -10.22 -22.60
N VAL A 299 0.13 -9.01 -22.16
CA VAL A 299 -0.20 -8.72 -20.76
C VAL A 299 -1.69 -8.45 -20.65
N LEU A 300 -2.30 -9.06 -19.65
CA LEU A 300 -3.72 -8.96 -19.37
C LEU A 300 -3.95 -8.16 -18.08
N LEU A 301 -4.80 -7.14 -18.11
CA LEU A 301 -5.25 -6.47 -16.89
C LEU A 301 -6.19 -7.39 -16.07
N LEU A 302 -6.12 -7.34 -14.74
CA LEU A 302 -7.12 -7.89 -13.82
C LEU A 302 -7.42 -6.91 -12.69
N ASP A 303 -8.69 -6.71 -12.39
CA ASP A 303 -9.14 -5.96 -11.21
C ASP A 303 -9.47 -6.93 -10.05
N PRO A 304 -9.54 -6.46 -8.79
CA PRO A 304 -9.98 -7.30 -7.68
C PRO A 304 -11.52 -7.38 -7.55
N ALA A 305 -12.27 -6.52 -8.23
CA ALA A 305 -13.69 -6.28 -7.95
C ALA A 305 -14.62 -7.24 -8.73
N LEU A 306 -15.23 -8.20 -8.04
CA LEU A 306 -16.09 -9.21 -8.67
C LEU A 306 -17.57 -8.85 -8.60
N VAL A 307 -18.22 -8.74 -9.76
CA VAL A 307 -19.66 -8.44 -9.86
C VAL A 307 -20.54 -9.52 -9.22
N ILE A 308 -21.62 -9.11 -8.54
CA ILE A 308 -22.46 -10.05 -7.76
C ILE A 308 -23.78 -10.45 -8.44
N ASN A 309 -24.26 -9.69 -9.42
CA ASN A 309 -25.61 -9.81 -9.97
C ASN A 309 -25.67 -10.51 -11.33
N GLU A 310 -24.64 -11.26 -11.69
CA GLU A 310 -24.53 -11.97 -12.95
C GLU A 310 -24.82 -13.46 -12.77
N THR A 311 -25.63 -14.01 -13.68
CA THR A 311 -26.01 -15.43 -13.62
C THR A 311 -24.90 -16.29 -14.21
N ASN A 312 -24.50 -17.37 -13.53
CA ASN A 312 -23.40 -18.26 -13.94
C ASN A 312 -22.03 -17.58 -14.00
N TYR A 313 -21.84 -16.48 -13.26
CA TYR A 313 -20.53 -15.85 -13.15
C TYR A 313 -19.66 -16.64 -12.15
N TRP A 314 -18.95 -17.63 -12.71
CA TRP A 314 -18.15 -18.59 -11.96
C TRP A 314 -17.24 -17.95 -10.90
N PRO A 315 -16.54 -16.82 -11.19
CA PRO A 315 -15.70 -16.21 -10.18
C PRO A 315 -16.46 -15.81 -8.92
N TYR A 316 -17.59 -15.11 -9.07
CA TYR A 316 -18.36 -14.68 -7.92
C TYR A 316 -18.94 -15.86 -7.12
N GLU A 317 -19.59 -16.78 -7.82
CA GLU A 317 -20.32 -17.90 -7.22
C GLU A 317 -19.40 -18.83 -6.42
N THR A 318 -18.23 -19.18 -6.99
CA THR A 318 -17.26 -20.06 -6.33
C THR A 318 -16.49 -19.34 -5.23
N GLY A 319 -16.19 -18.04 -5.41
CA GLY A 319 -15.64 -17.22 -4.33
C GLY A 319 -16.57 -17.16 -3.11
N ARG A 320 -17.88 -17.05 -3.35
CA ARG A 320 -18.89 -17.05 -2.26
C ARG A 320 -18.93 -18.40 -1.54
N GLN A 321 -18.88 -19.51 -2.28
CA GLN A 321 -18.85 -20.87 -1.70
C GLN A 321 -17.58 -21.12 -0.87
N LYS A 322 -16.43 -20.58 -1.31
CA LYS A 322 -15.15 -20.68 -0.60
C LYS A 322 -14.95 -19.60 0.47
N ASP A 323 -15.91 -18.70 0.63
CA ASP A 323 -15.92 -17.66 1.66
C ASP A 323 -14.70 -16.71 1.62
N ILE A 324 -14.33 -16.28 0.41
CA ILE A 324 -13.10 -15.51 0.15
C ILE A 324 -13.23 -14.00 0.37
N TYR A 325 -14.44 -13.46 0.50
CA TYR A 325 -14.67 -12.02 0.45
C TYR A 325 -14.39 -11.31 1.78
N ILE A 326 -14.14 -10.01 1.67
CA ILE A 326 -14.17 -9.05 2.77
C ILE A 326 -15.62 -8.93 3.28
N LYS A 327 -15.79 -8.90 4.60
CA LYS A 327 -17.11 -8.89 5.24
C LYS A 327 -17.29 -7.71 6.19
N TRP A 328 -18.55 -7.37 6.44
CA TRP A 328 -18.96 -6.58 7.59
C TRP A 328 -18.77 -7.37 8.88
N PRO A 329 -18.58 -6.68 10.02
CA PRO A 329 -18.73 -7.31 11.32
C PRO A 329 -20.13 -7.90 11.50
N PRO A 330 -20.29 -8.97 12.29
CA PRO A 330 -21.58 -9.63 12.49
C PRO A 330 -22.70 -8.64 12.84
N GLY A 331 -23.80 -8.68 12.07
CA GLY A 331 -24.96 -7.82 12.28
C GLY A 331 -24.82 -6.36 11.84
N GLN A 332 -23.73 -6.00 11.16
CA GLN A 332 -23.50 -4.64 10.65
C GLN A 332 -23.70 -4.48 9.14
N SER A 333 -23.96 -5.56 8.40
CA SER A 333 -24.19 -5.51 6.96
C SER A 333 -25.48 -4.74 6.63
N PRO A 334 -25.41 -3.59 5.94
CA PRO A 334 -26.58 -2.79 5.61
C PRO A 334 -27.44 -3.46 4.53
N ASP A 335 -26.83 -4.31 3.69
CA ASP A 335 -27.50 -5.03 2.60
C ASP A 335 -27.91 -6.47 3.02
N PHE A 336 -27.80 -6.85 4.30
CA PHE A 336 -28.07 -8.22 4.75
C PHE A 336 -29.51 -8.66 4.44
N ALA A 337 -30.49 -7.77 4.64
CA ALA A 337 -31.90 -8.09 4.38
C ALA A 337 -32.19 -8.37 2.89
N GLU A 338 -31.42 -7.76 2.00
CA GLU A 338 -31.53 -7.95 0.55
C GLU A 338 -30.74 -9.19 0.08
N THR A 339 -29.53 -9.38 0.60
CA THR A 339 -28.55 -10.33 0.07
C THR A 339 -28.43 -11.62 0.88
N GLY A 340 -28.91 -11.64 2.12
CA GLY A 340 -28.69 -12.73 3.08
C GLY A 340 -27.21 -12.93 3.43
N SER A 341 -26.38 -11.90 3.26
CA SER A 341 -24.92 -12.01 3.35
C SER A 341 -24.29 -10.83 4.10
N ASP A 342 -23.19 -11.14 4.80
CA ASP A 342 -22.32 -10.14 5.43
C ASP A 342 -21.18 -9.66 4.51
N ILE A 343 -21.15 -10.05 3.23
CA ILE A 343 -20.13 -9.57 2.29
C ILE A 343 -20.21 -8.04 2.17
N MET A 344 -19.07 -7.37 2.31
CA MET A 344 -18.99 -5.93 2.08
C MET A 344 -18.97 -5.67 0.58
N LEU A 345 -20.01 -4.97 0.11
CA LEU A 345 -20.17 -4.64 -1.29
C LEU A 345 -19.63 -3.23 -1.58
N GLY A 346 -19.11 -3.03 -2.78
CA GLY A 346 -18.74 -1.72 -3.31
C GLY A 346 -19.23 -1.54 -4.75
N TYR A 347 -18.66 -0.55 -5.43
CA TYR A 347 -18.86 -0.32 -6.86
C TYR A 347 -17.51 -0.06 -7.54
N CYS A 348 -17.32 -0.56 -8.76
CA CYS A 348 -16.11 -0.31 -9.56
C CYS A 348 -16.47 -0.30 -11.06
N TRP A 349 -15.66 -0.90 -11.92
CA TRP A 349 -15.88 -0.95 -13.37
C TRP A 349 -17.07 -1.79 -13.83
N PRO A 350 -17.36 -2.98 -13.25
CA PRO A 350 -18.57 -3.72 -13.60
C PRO A 350 -19.84 -2.88 -13.34
N PRO A 351 -20.90 -3.02 -14.17
CA PRO A 351 -22.08 -2.14 -14.12
C PRO A 351 -23.03 -2.41 -12.94
N ALA A 352 -22.56 -2.97 -11.83
CA ALA A 352 -23.36 -3.35 -10.67
C ALA A 352 -22.51 -3.42 -9.38
N LYS A 353 -23.16 -3.75 -8.24
CA LYS A 353 -22.46 -3.98 -6.96
C LYS A 353 -21.40 -5.08 -7.15
N VAL A 354 -20.23 -4.86 -6.55
CA VAL A 354 -19.08 -5.77 -6.60
C VAL A 354 -18.66 -6.22 -5.20
N ALA A 355 -18.07 -7.40 -5.08
CA ALA A 355 -17.45 -7.93 -3.88
C ALA A 355 -15.91 -7.96 -4.03
N TYR A 356 -15.19 -7.77 -2.92
CA TYR A 356 -13.73 -7.70 -2.90
C TYR A 356 -13.15 -8.95 -2.22
N PRO A 357 -12.31 -9.75 -2.90
CA PRO A 357 -11.59 -10.87 -2.30
C PRO A 357 -10.62 -10.38 -1.22
N ASP A 358 -10.54 -11.11 -0.12
CA ASP A 358 -9.59 -10.89 0.96
C ASP A 358 -8.32 -11.72 0.71
N PHE A 359 -7.32 -11.09 0.09
CA PHE A 359 -6.05 -11.74 -0.29
C PHE A 359 -5.18 -12.16 0.89
N MET A 360 -5.53 -11.76 2.13
CA MET A 360 -4.83 -12.24 3.34
C MET A 360 -5.18 -13.68 3.69
N LYS A 361 -6.28 -14.21 3.13
CA LYS A 361 -6.70 -15.60 3.33
C LYS A 361 -6.03 -16.52 2.31
N LYS A 362 -5.50 -17.65 2.77
CA LYS A 362 -4.91 -18.70 1.91
C LYS A 362 -5.93 -19.24 0.91
N LYS A 363 -7.18 -19.44 1.34
CA LYS A 363 -8.28 -19.88 0.46
C LYS A 363 -8.57 -18.90 -0.68
N THR A 364 -8.40 -17.60 -0.45
CA THR A 364 -8.53 -16.58 -1.50
C THR A 364 -7.39 -16.67 -2.49
N GLN A 365 -6.16 -16.81 -2.01
CA GLN A 365 -4.97 -16.97 -2.87
C GLN A 365 -5.09 -18.21 -3.75
N ASP A 366 -5.48 -19.36 -3.18
CA ASP A 366 -5.66 -20.62 -3.92
C ASP A 366 -6.79 -20.49 -4.96
N TRP A 367 -7.89 -19.83 -4.59
CA TRP A 367 -8.99 -19.57 -5.50
C TRP A 367 -8.59 -18.59 -6.62
N TRP A 368 -7.82 -17.54 -6.34
CA TRP A 368 -7.36 -16.59 -7.35
C TRP A 368 -6.45 -17.26 -8.38
N VAL A 369 -5.53 -18.12 -7.91
CA VAL A 369 -4.69 -18.96 -8.79
C VAL A 369 -5.56 -19.87 -9.66
N GLU A 370 -6.58 -20.51 -9.08
CA GLU A 370 -7.53 -21.34 -9.83
C GLU A 370 -8.25 -20.52 -10.92
N SER A 371 -8.72 -19.32 -10.60
CA SER A 371 -9.35 -18.39 -11.54
C SER A 371 -8.43 -18.03 -12.71
N ILE A 372 -7.18 -17.66 -12.39
CA ILE A 372 -6.14 -17.32 -13.38
C ILE A 372 -5.87 -18.52 -14.29
N VAL A 373 -5.62 -19.71 -13.74
CA VAL A 373 -5.32 -20.92 -14.52
C VAL A 373 -6.49 -21.28 -15.42
N ARG A 374 -7.73 -21.21 -14.93
CA ARG A 374 -8.92 -21.47 -15.73
C ARG A 374 -9.07 -20.48 -16.88
N HIS A 375 -8.84 -19.19 -16.64
CA HIS A 375 -8.92 -18.17 -17.69
C HIS A 375 -7.79 -18.32 -18.71
N HIS A 376 -6.58 -18.67 -18.25
CA HIS A 376 -5.43 -18.94 -19.11
C HIS A 376 -5.69 -20.07 -20.13
N THR A 377 -6.50 -21.08 -19.78
CA THR A 377 -6.91 -22.12 -20.75
C THR A 377 -7.77 -21.61 -21.92
N LYS A 378 -8.35 -20.40 -21.81
CA LYS A 378 -9.16 -19.77 -22.85
C LYS A 378 -8.43 -18.64 -23.57
N LEU A 379 -7.50 -17.97 -22.87
CA LEU A 379 -6.73 -16.84 -23.36
C LEU A 379 -5.31 -16.95 -22.81
N GLU A 380 -4.36 -17.36 -23.65
CA GLU A 380 -2.98 -17.56 -23.24
C GLU A 380 -2.26 -16.21 -23.12
N PHE A 381 -2.02 -15.74 -21.90
CA PHE A 381 -1.26 -14.51 -21.61
C PHE A 381 0.09 -14.81 -20.95
N ASP A 382 1.04 -13.88 -21.05
CA ASP A 382 2.42 -14.00 -20.55
C ASP A 382 2.67 -13.22 -19.25
N GLY A 383 1.82 -12.24 -18.95
CA GLY A 383 1.90 -11.43 -17.75
C GLY A 383 0.54 -10.88 -17.34
N LEU A 384 0.43 -10.46 -16.09
CA LEU A 384 -0.76 -9.85 -15.53
C LEU A 384 -0.43 -8.44 -15.03
N TRP A 385 -1.28 -7.48 -15.39
CA TRP A 385 -1.33 -6.16 -14.80
C TRP A 385 -2.48 -6.16 -13.78
N ILE A 386 -2.17 -6.12 -12.49
CA ILE A 386 -3.19 -5.99 -11.44
C ILE A 386 -3.45 -4.51 -11.18
N ASP A 387 -4.71 -4.07 -11.26
CA ASP A 387 -5.08 -2.66 -11.12
C ASP A 387 -6.22 -2.47 -10.10
N MET A 388 -6.51 -1.20 -9.76
CA MET A 388 -7.61 -0.79 -8.87
C MET A 388 -7.54 -1.43 -7.47
N ASN A 389 -6.33 -1.73 -7.00
CA ASN A 389 -6.06 -2.65 -5.89
C ASN A 389 -5.64 -1.98 -4.58
N GLU A 390 -5.87 -0.68 -4.42
CA GLU A 390 -5.65 0.01 -3.16
C GLU A 390 -6.43 -0.54 -1.95
N PRO A 391 -7.69 -1.05 -2.04
CA PRO A 391 -8.61 -1.22 -3.18
C PRO A 391 -9.46 0.02 -3.51
N ALA A 392 -9.65 0.28 -4.81
CA ALA A 392 -10.51 1.35 -5.28
C ALA A 392 -12.00 0.97 -5.15
N VAL A 393 -12.80 1.89 -4.60
CA VAL A 393 -14.26 1.75 -4.55
C VAL A 393 -14.89 3.07 -4.98
N PHE A 394 -15.62 3.06 -6.08
CA PHE A 394 -16.20 4.28 -6.65
C PHE A 394 -17.37 4.78 -5.80
N GLY A 395 -17.32 6.06 -5.44
CA GLY A 395 -18.42 6.76 -4.79
C GLY A 395 -18.67 6.37 -3.32
N THR A 396 -17.74 5.70 -2.62
CA THR A 396 -17.92 5.42 -1.19
C THR A 396 -18.23 6.71 -0.43
N ASN A 397 -19.31 6.71 0.35
CA ASN A 397 -19.92 7.84 1.05
C ASN A 397 -20.59 8.92 0.18
N ASP A 398 -20.43 8.91 -1.14
CA ASP A 398 -21.06 9.85 -2.09
C ASP A 398 -22.49 9.41 -2.48
N GLU A 399 -23.32 10.27 -3.07
CA GLU A 399 -24.69 9.87 -3.46
C GLU A 399 -24.70 8.69 -4.44
N ARG A 400 -23.75 8.66 -5.38
CA ARG A 400 -23.54 7.58 -6.35
C ARG A 400 -22.10 7.62 -6.91
N PRO A 401 -21.60 6.50 -7.45
CA PRO A 401 -20.40 6.45 -8.28
C PRO A 401 -20.48 7.39 -9.49
N PHE A 402 -19.34 7.91 -9.94
CA PHE A 402 -19.28 8.78 -11.12
C PHE A 402 -19.72 8.06 -12.41
N ASN A 403 -19.46 6.75 -12.48
CA ASN A 403 -19.81 5.87 -13.59
C ASN A 403 -21.14 5.12 -13.37
N TRP A 404 -21.95 5.52 -12.39
CA TRP A 404 -23.25 4.90 -12.15
C TRP A 404 -24.17 5.05 -13.37
N PRO A 405 -24.89 4.00 -13.81
CA PRO A 405 -25.75 4.07 -14.99
C PRO A 405 -26.81 5.17 -14.85
N VAL A 406 -26.87 6.07 -15.84
CA VAL A 406 -27.64 7.33 -15.79
C VAL A 406 -29.11 7.10 -15.44
N ASP A 407 -29.70 6.06 -16.01
CA ASP A 407 -31.13 5.75 -15.87
C ASP A 407 -31.44 4.75 -14.76
N SER A 408 -30.41 4.25 -14.06
CA SER A 408 -30.60 3.28 -12.98
C SER A 408 -30.91 3.98 -11.66
N ARG A 409 -32.14 3.79 -11.17
CA ARG A 409 -32.60 4.27 -9.85
C ARG A 409 -33.16 3.11 -9.03
N PRO A 410 -33.06 3.15 -7.69
CA PRO A 410 -32.43 4.19 -6.87
C PRO A 410 -30.90 4.21 -7.04
N TYR A 411 -30.29 5.37 -6.74
CA TYR A 411 -28.84 5.46 -6.66
C TYR A 411 -28.32 4.62 -5.48
N TRP A 412 -27.13 4.07 -5.64
CA TRP A 412 -26.46 3.32 -4.58
C TRP A 412 -24.97 3.62 -4.58
N SER A 413 -24.40 3.61 -3.38
CA SER A 413 -22.97 3.58 -3.12
C SER A 413 -22.74 2.93 -1.76
N LEU A 414 -21.51 2.47 -1.51
CA LEU A 414 -21.11 2.01 -0.19
C LEU A 414 -21.21 3.16 0.82
N LYS A 415 -21.95 2.96 1.91
CA LYS A 415 -22.06 3.92 3.03
C LYS A 415 -21.38 3.36 4.26
N CYS A 416 -20.32 4.02 4.70
CA CYS A 416 -19.58 3.59 5.88
C CYS A 416 -20.15 4.17 7.17
N PRO A 417 -20.17 3.39 8.27
CA PRO A 417 -20.67 3.85 9.56
C PRO A 417 -19.89 5.07 10.07
N ASP A 418 -20.50 5.84 10.97
CA ASP A 418 -19.82 6.96 11.64
C ASP A 418 -19.12 6.46 12.93
N ASP A 419 -18.10 5.64 12.74
CA ASP A 419 -17.34 5.01 13.82
C ASP A 419 -16.08 5.83 14.22
N LYS A 420 -15.25 5.26 15.11
CA LYS A 420 -14.03 5.89 15.59
C LYS A 420 -12.94 6.03 14.51
N TYR A 421 -12.88 5.13 13.54
CA TYR A 421 -11.89 5.14 12.45
C TYR A 421 -12.22 6.24 11.45
N GLU A 422 -13.51 6.44 11.15
CA GLU A 422 -13.95 7.49 10.24
C GLU A 422 -13.89 8.91 10.84
N LYS A 423 -13.75 9.02 12.17
CA LYS A 423 -13.61 10.29 12.90
C LYS A 423 -12.17 10.80 12.98
N VAL A 424 -11.21 10.00 12.53
CA VAL A 424 -9.80 10.38 12.52
C VAL A 424 -9.58 11.54 11.56
N LYS A 425 -9.12 12.67 12.09
CA LYS A 425 -8.70 13.83 11.28
C LYS A 425 -7.26 13.65 10.83
N ALA A 426 -7.10 12.99 9.68
CA ALA A 426 -5.82 12.75 9.02
C ALA A 426 -5.75 13.48 7.69
N LYS A 427 -4.56 13.97 7.29
CA LYS A 427 -4.35 14.40 5.90
C LYS A 427 -4.51 13.23 4.94
N SER A 428 -4.27 12.01 5.41
CA SER A 428 -4.53 10.75 4.71
C SER A 428 -5.99 10.48 4.31
N SER A 429 -6.96 11.29 4.78
CA SER A 429 -8.30 11.28 4.20
C SER A 429 -8.27 11.89 2.78
N TYR A 430 -9.01 11.30 1.82
CA TYR A 430 -8.94 11.68 0.39
C TYR A 430 -8.99 13.19 0.15
N LEU A 431 -9.95 13.84 0.80
CA LEU A 431 -10.05 15.29 0.92
C LEU A 431 -9.73 15.65 2.37
N TYR A 432 -9.16 16.82 2.63
CA TYR A 432 -8.98 17.32 4.00
C TYR A 432 -10.08 18.33 4.34
N GLY A 433 -10.98 18.00 5.28
CA GLY A 433 -12.07 18.90 5.68
C GLY A 433 -13.08 18.30 6.67
N ASN A 434 -14.12 19.07 7.02
CA ASN A 434 -15.06 18.72 8.10
C ASN A 434 -16.05 17.57 7.79
N LYS A 435 -15.92 16.90 6.65
CA LYS A 435 -16.79 15.78 6.23
C LYS A 435 -16.01 14.59 5.64
N THR A 436 -14.69 14.62 5.76
CA THR A 436 -13.83 13.70 5.01
C THR A 436 -13.54 12.47 5.85
N LYS A 437 -13.56 11.32 5.18
CA LYS A 437 -13.52 9.99 5.77
C LYS A 437 -12.33 9.23 5.19
N ILE A 438 -11.75 8.31 5.97
CA ILE A 438 -10.64 7.48 5.48
C ILE A 438 -11.14 6.54 4.37
N SER A 439 -12.37 6.04 4.51
CA SER A 439 -13.04 5.17 3.52
C SER A 439 -13.45 5.85 2.21
N GLN A 440 -13.30 7.15 2.05
CA GLN A 440 -13.63 7.82 0.80
C GLN A 440 -12.86 7.18 -0.37
N LYS A 441 -13.50 6.83 -1.48
CA LYS A 441 -12.89 6.06 -2.61
C LYS A 441 -12.33 4.66 -2.26
N THR A 442 -12.65 4.07 -1.10
CA THR A 442 -12.24 2.69 -0.75
C THR A 442 -13.31 1.99 0.11
N LEU A 443 -13.00 0.84 0.68
CA LEU A 443 -13.89 0.08 1.56
C LEU A 443 -14.07 0.75 2.93
N CYS A 444 -15.06 0.32 3.71
CA CYS A 444 -15.25 0.82 5.06
C CYS A 444 -14.18 0.28 6.01
N MET A 445 -13.69 1.12 6.92
CA MET A 445 -12.59 0.77 7.83
C MET A 445 -12.94 -0.34 8.84
N VAL A 446 -14.23 -0.70 8.96
CA VAL A 446 -14.70 -1.84 9.77
C VAL A 446 -14.67 -3.18 9.03
N GLY A 447 -14.28 -3.20 7.74
CA GLY A 447 -14.21 -4.42 6.95
C GLY A 447 -13.24 -5.44 7.55
N LEU A 448 -13.75 -6.65 7.75
CA LEU A 448 -13.00 -7.77 8.33
C LEU A 448 -12.14 -8.45 7.26
N GLN A 449 -10.82 -8.53 7.50
CA GLN A 449 -9.81 -9.16 6.63
C GLN A 449 -8.85 -10.08 7.40
N GLY A 450 -8.36 -11.16 6.77
CA GLY A 450 -7.56 -12.21 7.39
C GLY A 450 -8.31 -13.49 7.77
N GLU A 451 -7.54 -14.48 8.26
CA GLU A 451 -8.02 -15.84 8.57
C GLU A 451 -8.94 -15.93 9.80
N THR A 452 -8.93 -14.93 10.67
CA THR A 452 -9.65 -14.93 11.96
C THR A 452 -11.06 -14.35 11.89
N ASN A 453 -11.63 -14.18 10.68
CA ASN A 453 -12.94 -13.56 10.46
C ASN A 453 -14.08 -14.54 10.25
#